data_AF-A0A7Y8WQ79-F1
#
_entry.id   AF-A0A7Y8WQ79-F1
#
_cell.length_a   1.000
_cell.length_b   1.000
_cell.length_c   1.000
_cell.angle_alpha   90.00
_cell.angle_beta   90.00
_cell.angle_gamma   90.00
#
_symmetry.space_group_name_H-M   'P 1'
#
loop_
_entity.id
_entity.type
_entity.pdbx_description
1 polymer ?
#
loop_
_entity_poly.entity_id
_entity_poly.type
_entity_poly.pdbx_seq_one_letter_code
_entity_poly.pdbx_strand_id
1 'polypeptide(L)'
;MYEGKIIKFYREKYKLTQEQLGKDICSITHISKIECNQTTYSPEIISLLSKRLGINMELEVNKLKNIKQHLFHWQDAIIMQSFEDMKQINSELEREVLIEISEYRFMYQLLRARYFLMNNCPQEVIKTLKKLQKIENKLTPYETNLLKHVLGIYYITKQEYLKAIETLKTIQNEDYINPEYYYHLAIAYHTIQSPVLAYYYAEKSHQFFQDMNNYLRVIDAEMLMIIQVEDDDGKEEILQRFKKLIKSCDLLNAPERKAKVLHNLAAEYFRRKNYEQASRFYKESMSLKDQGSPVYLLSLEGFIRSSFDGNLINNDQLIQLAEHGLTIATRIKDLLYIHLFKLLLYLLNYKEKEYHQYLSNKALPMFSNSGYNYLIKRSKKELFHYYSNNNLLDEALEMANLLINA
;
A
#
# COMPACT_ATOMS: atom_id res chain seq x y z
N MET A 1 14.80 -26.61 -24.01
CA MET A 1 14.84 -26.04 -25.37
C MET A 1 13.77 -24.97 -25.46
N TYR A 2 14.19 -23.74 -25.73
CA TYR A 2 13.33 -22.55 -25.79
C TYR A 2 12.89 -22.25 -27.23
N GLU A 3 13.71 -22.66 -28.19
CA GLU A 3 13.61 -22.41 -29.62
C GLU A 3 12.27 -22.90 -30.18
N GLY A 4 11.84 -24.11 -29.82
CA GLY A 4 10.55 -24.66 -30.24
C GLY A 4 9.35 -23.82 -29.78
N LYS A 5 9.37 -23.38 -28.51
CA LYS A 5 8.31 -22.51 -27.95
C LYS A 5 8.29 -21.14 -28.66
N ILE A 6 9.47 -20.56 -28.93
CA ILE A 6 9.63 -19.27 -29.63
C ILE A 6 9.11 -19.37 -31.07
N ILE A 7 9.49 -20.42 -31.80
CA ILE A 7 9.04 -20.67 -33.18
C ILE A 7 7.51 -20.74 -33.22
N LYS A 8 6.91 -21.56 -32.32
CA LYS A 8 5.46 -21.70 -32.21
C LYS A 8 4.78 -20.36 -31.97
N PHE A 9 5.31 -19.58 -31.01
CA PHE A 9 4.77 -18.27 -30.65
C PHE A 9 4.75 -17.30 -31.84
N TYR A 10 5.89 -17.11 -32.52
CA TYR A 10 5.96 -16.20 -33.66
C TYR A 10 5.16 -16.71 -34.86
N ARG A 11 5.11 -18.02 -35.10
CA ARG A 11 4.24 -18.62 -36.12
C ARG A 11 2.77 -18.25 -35.88
N GLU A 12 2.28 -18.44 -34.66
CA GLU A 12 0.90 -18.12 -34.28
C GLU A 12 0.61 -16.62 -34.35
N LYS A 13 1.56 -15.79 -33.88
CA LYS A 13 1.50 -14.33 -33.96
C LYS A 13 1.36 -13.82 -35.40
N TYR A 14 2.07 -14.45 -36.35
CA TYR A 14 1.99 -14.12 -37.78
C TYR A 14 0.92 -14.90 -38.54
N LYS A 15 0.11 -15.71 -37.85
CA LYS A 15 -0.97 -16.54 -38.43
C LYS A 15 -0.50 -17.49 -39.54
N LEU A 16 0.73 -17.98 -39.44
CA LEU A 16 1.29 -18.96 -40.38
C LEU A 16 0.85 -20.37 -39.99
N THR A 17 0.54 -21.21 -40.98
CA THR A 17 0.39 -22.65 -40.75
C THR A 17 1.75 -23.31 -40.61
N GLN A 18 1.82 -24.48 -39.96
CA GLN A 18 3.06 -25.26 -39.88
C GLN A 18 3.58 -25.64 -41.28
N GLU A 19 2.67 -25.90 -42.23
CA GLU A 19 3.02 -26.14 -43.64
C GLU A 19 3.68 -24.91 -44.28
N GLN A 20 3.09 -23.73 -44.11
CA GLN A 20 3.65 -22.48 -44.65
C GLN A 20 5.01 -22.17 -44.04
N LEU A 21 5.18 -22.41 -42.75
CA LEU A 21 6.45 -22.22 -42.07
C LEU A 21 7.51 -23.24 -42.55
N GLY A 22 7.12 -24.49 -42.82
CA GLY A 22 8.04 -25.58 -43.17
C GLY A 22 8.33 -25.79 -44.64
N LYS A 23 7.54 -25.19 -45.52
CA LYS A 23 7.70 -25.31 -46.98
C LYS A 23 9.17 -25.11 -47.39
N ASP A 24 9.74 -26.04 -48.14
CA ASP A 24 11.15 -26.01 -48.60
C ASP A 24 12.21 -26.05 -47.48
N ILE A 25 11.83 -26.39 -46.24
CA ILE A 25 12.73 -26.52 -45.08
C ILE A 25 12.62 -27.91 -44.46
N CYS A 26 11.41 -28.30 -44.02
CA CYS A 26 11.14 -29.60 -43.39
C CYS A 26 9.65 -29.98 -43.43
N SER A 27 9.31 -31.21 -43.06
CA SER A 27 7.91 -31.66 -43.05
C SER A 27 7.09 -30.99 -41.94
N ILE A 28 5.76 -30.91 -42.15
CA ILE A 28 4.79 -30.42 -41.15
C ILE A 28 4.95 -31.16 -39.82
N THR A 29 5.12 -32.49 -39.89
CA THR A 29 5.31 -33.35 -38.72
C THR A 29 6.61 -33.05 -37.98
N HIS A 30 7.66 -32.64 -38.70
CA HIS A 30 8.92 -32.24 -38.08
C HIS A 30 8.77 -30.91 -37.34
N ILE A 31 8.10 -29.89 -37.93
CA ILE A 31 7.80 -28.63 -37.24
C ILE A 31 6.99 -28.84 -35.98
N SER A 32 5.92 -29.63 -36.05
CA SER A 32 5.09 -29.91 -34.88
C SER A 32 5.91 -30.52 -33.74
N LYS A 33 6.82 -31.45 -34.06
CA LYS A 33 7.74 -32.04 -33.07
C LYS A 33 8.75 -31.01 -32.53
N ILE A 34 9.27 -30.09 -33.36
CA ILE A 34 10.14 -29.01 -32.91
C ILE A 34 9.39 -28.09 -31.93
N GLU A 35 8.20 -27.62 -32.30
CA GLU A 35 7.36 -26.72 -31.50
C GLU A 35 6.98 -27.30 -30.13
N CYS A 36 6.82 -28.63 -30.07
CA CYS A 36 6.49 -29.37 -28.86
C CYS A 36 7.74 -29.86 -28.08
N ASN A 37 8.96 -29.54 -28.52
CA ASN A 37 10.21 -30.03 -27.95
C ASN A 37 10.32 -31.59 -27.91
N GLN A 38 9.79 -32.28 -28.92
CA GLN A 38 9.73 -33.74 -29.02
C GLN A 38 10.75 -34.36 -29.99
N THR A 39 11.60 -33.54 -30.62
CA THR A 39 12.64 -34.03 -31.54
C THR A 39 13.88 -33.14 -31.46
N THR A 40 15.03 -33.72 -31.77
CA THR A 40 16.25 -32.97 -32.04
C THR A 40 16.20 -32.40 -33.45
N TYR A 41 16.81 -31.23 -33.64
CA TYR A 41 16.84 -30.51 -34.90
C TYR A 41 18.24 -29.97 -35.13
N SER A 42 18.64 -29.81 -36.40
CA SER A 42 19.93 -29.21 -36.73
C SER A 42 19.89 -27.68 -36.57
N PRO A 43 21.04 -27.04 -36.30
CA PRO A 43 21.15 -25.59 -36.29
C PRO A 43 20.71 -24.94 -37.62
N GLU A 44 20.89 -25.61 -38.76
CA GLU A 44 20.45 -25.05 -40.06
C GLU A 44 18.93 -24.94 -40.15
N ILE A 45 18.19 -25.94 -39.66
CA ILE A 45 16.71 -25.90 -39.67
C ILE A 45 16.22 -24.70 -38.86
N ILE A 46 16.78 -24.48 -37.66
CA ILE A 46 16.42 -23.33 -36.83
C ILE A 46 16.77 -22.00 -37.52
N SER A 47 17.93 -21.90 -38.17
CA SER A 47 18.32 -20.72 -38.92
C SER A 47 17.33 -20.39 -40.05
N LEU A 48 16.93 -21.40 -40.84
CA LEU A 48 15.97 -21.25 -41.93
C LEU A 48 14.58 -20.83 -41.44
N LEU A 49 14.09 -21.46 -40.37
CA LEU A 49 12.80 -21.12 -39.76
C LEU A 49 12.82 -19.69 -39.17
N SER A 50 13.91 -19.33 -38.49
CA SER A 50 14.08 -17.99 -37.90
C SER A 50 14.13 -16.90 -38.97
N LYS A 51 14.83 -17.16 -40.08
CA LYS A 51 14.87 -16.26 -41.24
C LYS A 51 13.48 -16.05 -41.84
N ARG A 52 12.67 -17.11 -41.94
CA ARG A 52 11.28 -17.01 -42.42
C ARG A 52 10.37 -16.23 -41.47
N LEU A 53 10.58 -16.39 -40.17
CA LEU A 53 9.84 -15.65 -39.14
C LEU A 53 10.35 -14.21 -38.97
N GLY A 54 11.48 -13.83 -39.58
CA GLY A 54 12.07 -12.51 -39.44
C GLY A 54 12.62 -12.23 -38.03
N ILE A 55 13.02 -13.28 -37.31
CA ILE A 55 13.52 -13.18 -35.93
C ILE A 55 14.98 -13.60 -35.82
N ASN A 56 15.66 -13.07 -34.80
CA ASN A 56 16.97 -13.57 -34.40
C ASN A 56 16.78 -14.54 -33.21
N MET A 57 16.91 -15.84 -33.47
CA MET A 57 16.66 -16.87 -32.45
C MET A 57 17.54 -16.72 -31.22
N GLU A 58 18.82 -16.41 -31.39
CA GLU A 58 19.75 -16.29 -30.26
C GLU A 58 19.33 -15.14 -29.33
N LEU A 59 18.95 -13.99 -29.90
CA LEU A 59 18.43 -12.87 -29.13
C LEU A 59 17.13 -13.22 -28.41
N GLU A 60 16.18 -13.87 -29.08
CA GLU A 60 14.89 -14.26 -28.50
C GLU A 60 15.05 -15.31 -27.38
N VAL A 61 15.95 -16.28 -27.54
CA VAL A 61 16.29 -17.24 -26.49
C VAL A 61 16.92 -16.54 -25.29
N ASN A 62 17.83 -15.60 -25.51
CA ASN A 62 18.46 -14.84 -24.44
C ASN A 62 17.44 -13.98 -23.67
N LYS A 63 16.53 -13.30 -24.37
CA LYS A 63 15.41 -12.58 -23.76
C LYS A 63 14.58 -13.49 -22.85
N LEU A 64 14.11 -14.62 -23.39
CA LEU A 64 13.26 -15.56 -22.65
C LEU A 64 13.95 -16.14 -21.41
N LYS A 65 15.26 -16.45 -21.50
CA LYS A 65 16.07 -16.89 -20.35
C LYS A 65 16.19 -15.81 -19.27
N ASN A 66 16.33 -14.55 -19.70
CA ASN A 66 16.57 -13.43 -18.79
C ASN A 66 15.30 -12.86 -18.15
N ILE A 67 14.09 -13.22 -18.63
CA ILE A 67 12.82 -12.77 -18.03
C ILE A 67 12.78 -13.01 -16.52
N LYS A 68 13.28 -14.17 -16.06
CA LYS A 68 13.35 -14.50 -14.62
C LYS A 68 14.07 -13.38 -13.85
N GLN A 69 15.33 -13.11 -14.24
CA GLN A 69 16.18 -12.13 -13.57
C GLN A 69 15.56 -10.73 -13.64
N HIS A 70 14.98 -10.37 -14.79
CA HIS A 70 14.34 -9.08 -14.95
C HIS A 70 13.14 -8.90 -14.01
N LEU A 71 12.32 -9.95 -13.83
CA LEU A 71 11.20 -9.94 -12.88
C LEU A 71 11.67 -9.88 -11.42
N PHE A 72 12.78 -10.54 -11.07
CA PHE A 72 13.36 -10.41 -9.73
C PHE A 72 13.87 -8.99 -9.47
N HIS A 73 14.62 -8.40 -10.41
CA HIS A 73 15.04 -7.00 -10.29
C HIS A 73 13.85 -6.04 -10.19
N TRP A 74 12.76 -6.32 -10.92
CA TRP A 74 11.54 -5.51 -10.80
C TRP A 74 10.88 -5.65 -9.43
N GLN A 75 10.83 -6.87 -8.90
CA GLN A 75 10.33 -7.12 -7.55
C GLN A 75 11.18 -6.37 -6.51
N ASP A 76 12.50 -6.37 -6.64
CA ASP A 76 13.40 -5.63 -5.75
C ASP A 76 13.16 -4.13 -5.86
N ALA A 77 13.06 -3.58 -7.08
CA ALA A 77 12.72 -2.16 -7.30
C ALA A 77 11.37 -1.77 -6.67
N ILE A 78 10.37 -2.67 -6.73
CA ILE A 78 9.06 -2.50 -6.07
C ILE A 78 9.21 -2.42 -4.56
N ILE A 79 9.96 -3.33 -3.96
CA ILE A 79 10.18 -3.39 -2.52
C ILE A 79 10.98 -2.17 -2.04
N MET A 80 12.02 -1.81 -2.80
CA MET A 80 12.87 -0.62 -2.61
C MET A 80 12.13 0.69 -2.79
N GLN A 81 10.96 0.67 -3.44
CA GLN A 81 10.22 1.87 -3.86
C GLN A 81 11.07 2.79 -4.75
N SER A 82 11.93 2.21 -5.59
CA SER A 82 12.69 2.93 -6.61
C SER A 82 11.78 3.27 -7.80
N PHE A 83 11.04 4.38 -7.71
CA PHE A 83 9.96 4.70 -8.66
C PHE A 83 10.42 4.82 -10.11
N GLU A 84 11.62 5.35 -10.36
CA GLU A 84 12.14 5.46 -11.72
C GLU A 84 12.52 4.08 -12.29
N ASP A 85 13.22 3.25 -11.52
CA ASP A 85 13.55 1.87 -11.91
C ASP A 85 12.28 1.05 -12.15
N MET A 86 11.28 1.18 -11.27
CA MET A 86 9.99 0.50 -11.43
C MET A 86 9.31 0.84 -12.76
N LYS A 87 9.28 2.12 -13.14
CA LYS A 87 8.68 2.60 -14.40
C LYS A 87 9.48 2.14 -15.61
N GLN A 88 10.80 2.24 -15.54
CA GLN A 88 11.69 1.81 -16.61
C GLN A 88 11.51 0.31 -16.88
N ILE A 89 11.64 -0.52 -15.86
CA ILE A 89 11.51 -1.98 -15.98
C ILE A 89 10.10 -2.36 -16.45
N ASN A 90 9.04 -1.70 -15.96
CA ASN A 90 7.69 -1.94 -16.47
C ASN A 90 7.59 -1.67 -17.98
N SER A 91 8.19 -0.58 -18.46
CA SER A 91 8.18 -0.22 -19.88
C SER A 91 8.95 -1.21 -20.75
N GLU A 92 10.02 -1.79 -20.22
CA GLU A 92 10.80 -2.84 -20.89
C GLU A 92 10.03 -4.17 -20.94
N LEU A 93 9.46 -4.60 -19.82
CA LEU A 93 8.66 -5.83 -19.72
C LEU A 93 7.38 -5.76 -20.55
N GLU A 94 6.73 -4.60 -20.66
CA GLU A 94 5.53 -4.43 -21.52
C GLU A 94 5.83 -4.62 -23.01
N ARG A 95 7.07 -4.38 -23.44
CA ARG A 95 7.51 -4.61 -24.83
C ARG A 95 7.93 -6.06 -25.06
N GLU A 96 8.17 -6.83 -24.01
CA GLU A 96 8.66 -8.21 -24.10
C GLU A 96 7.50 -9.19 -24.33
N VAL A 97 7.25 -9.46 -25.62
CA VAL A 97 6.15 -10.32 -26.06
C VAL A 97 6.32 -11.79 -25.64
N LEU A 98 7.55 -12.24 -25.38
CA LEU A 98 7.81 -13.63 -25.00
C LEU A 98 7.41 -13.96 -23.56
N ILE A 99 7.04 -12.97 -22.74
CA ILE A 99 6.52 -13.22 -21.39
C ILE A 99 5.29 -14.13 -21.42
N GLU A 100 4.46 -14.10 -22.47
CA GLU A 100 3.24 -14.91 -22.56
C GLU A 100 3.49 -16.43 -22.60
N ILE A 101 4.67 -16.83 -23.10
CA ILE A 101 5.10 -18.24 -23.18
C ILE A 101 6.13 -18.60 -22.10
N SER A 102 6.53 -17.62 -21.30
CA SER A 102 7.43 -17.79 -20.17
C SER A 102 6.73 -18.51 -19.02
N GLU A 103 7.48 -19.34 -18.30
CA GLU A 103 7.03 -19.98 -17.06
C GLU A 103 6.77 -18.95 -15.95
N TYR A 104 7.29 -17.73 -16.09
CA TYR A 104 7.10 -16.62 -15.15
C TYR A 104 5.95 -15.67 -15.52
N ARG A 105 5.06 -16.08 -16.44
CA ARG A 105 3.94 -15.24 -16.89
C ARG A 105 3.04 -14.79 -15.74
N PHE A 106 2.70 -15.68 -14.80
CA PHE A 106 1.81 -15.31 -13.70
C PHE A 106 2.53 -14.45 -12.67
N MET A 107 3.80 -14.74 -12.37
CA MET A 107 4.66 -13.83 -11.61
C MET A 107 4.66 -12.40 -12.20
N TYR A 108 4.83 -12.25 -13.51
CA TYR A 108 4.73 -10.94 -14.17
C TYR A 108 3.38 -10.27 -13.95
N GLN A 109 2.28 -10.99 -14.15
CA GLN A 109 0.92 -10.43 -13.95
C GLN A 109 0.69 -9.99 -12.50
N LEU A 110 1.23 -10.73 -11.52
CA LEU A 110 1.16 -10.41 -10.10
C LEU A 110 2.01 -9.18 -9.74
N LEU A 111 3.25 -9.10 -10.22
CA LEU A 111 4.11 -7.92 -10.01
C LEU A 111 3.51 -6.67 -10.67
N ARG A 112 2.94 -6.81 -11.86
CA ARG A 112 2.23 -5.72 -12.53
C ARG A 112 0.99 -5.27 -11.77
N ALA A 113 0.24 -6.21 -11.18
CA ALA A 113 -0.85 -5.87 -10.26
C ALA A 113 -0.35 -5.05 -9.06
N ARG A 114 0.79 -5.43 -8.44
CA ARG A 114 1.40 -4.65 -7.35
C ARG A 114 1.79 -3.24 -7.79
N TYR A 115 2.46 -3.12 -8.94
CA TYR A 115 2.84 -1.83 -9.51
C TYR A 115 1.63 -0.91 -9.72
N PHE A 116 0.50 -1.43 -10.22
CA PHE A 116 -0.73 -0.64 -10.36
C PHE A 116 -1.38 -0.27 -9.02
N LEU A 117 -1.29 -1.12 -8.00
CA LEU A 117 -1.76 -0.77 -6.65
C LEU A 117 -0.97 0.40 -6.06
N MET A 118 0.35 0.43 -6.24
CA MET A 118 1.21 1.54 -5.79
C MET A 118 0.91 2.86 -6.51
N ASN A 119 0.44 2.80 -7.77
CA ASN A 119 0.06 3.97 -8.56
C ASN A 119 -1.42 4.38 -8.38
N ASN A 120 -2.10 3.91 -7.32
CA ASN A 120 -3.50 4.23 -7.00
C ASN A 120 -4.51 3.85 -8.11
N CYS A 121 -4.27 2.76 -8.85
CA CYS A 121 -5.18 2.25 -9.89
C CYS A 121 -5.84 0.90 -9.51
N PRO A 122 -6.57 0.79 -8.37
CA PRO A 122 -7.05 -0.50 -7.86
C PRO A 122 -8.18 -1.14 -8.68
N GLN A 123 -8.92 -0.36 -9.48
CA GLN A 123 -10.08 -0.88 -10.24
C GLN A 123 -9.68 -1.83 -11.38
N GLU A 124 -8.52 -1.61 -12.00
CA GLU A 124 -8.03 -2.49 -13.07
C GLU A 124 -7.38 -3.76 -12.52
N VAL A 125 -6.85 -3.70 -11.29
CA VAL A 125 -6.15 -4.80 -10.64
C VAL A 125 -7.11 -5.95 -10.26
N ILE A 126 -8.32 -5.64 -9.78
CA ILE A 126 -9.24 -6.67 -9.28
C ILE A 126 -9.68 -7.67 -10.36
N LYS A 127 -9.81 -7.21 -11.62
CA LYS A 127 -10.15 -8.08 -12.76
C LYS A 127 -9.05 -9.13 -12.96
N THR A 128 -7.79 -8.72 -12.87
CA THR A 128 -6.63 -9.60 -12.99
C THR A 128 -6.55 -10.56 -11.81
N LEU A 129 -6.68 -10.07 -10.58
CA LEU A 129 -6.62 -10.92 -9.38
C LEU A 129 -7.74 -11.97 -9.35
N LYS A 130 -8.99 -11.60 -9.67
CA LYS A 130 -10.11 -12.56 -9.74
C LYS A 130 -9.89 -13.63 -10.81
N LYS A 131 -9.27 -13.28 -11.94
CA LYS A 131 -8.92 -14.26 -12.98
C LYS A 131 -7.87 -15.25 -12.45
N LEU A 132 -6.82 -14.74 -11.79
CA LEU A 132 -5.75 -15.57 -11.22
C LEU A 132 -6.24 -16.49 -10.10
N GLN A 133 -7.14 -16.01 -9.22
CA GLN A 133 -7.78 -16.85 -8.20
C GLN A 133 -8.54 -18.04 -8.79
N LYS A 134 -9.21 -17.88 -9.94
CA LYS A 134 -9.94 -18.98 -10.61
C LYS A 134 -9.01 -20.06 -11.19
N ILE A 135 -7.74 -19.75 -11.40
CA ILE A 135 -6.73 -20.66 -11.94
C ILE A 135 -5.61 -20.92 -10.95
N GLU A 136 -5.88 -20.76 -9.65
CA GLU A 136 -4.88 -20.94 -8.57
C GLU A 136 -4.22 -22.32 -8.63
N ASN A 137 -4.95 -23.36 -9.06
CA ASN A 137 -4.43 -24.70 -9.28
C ASN A 137 -3.35 -24.82 -10.37
N LYS A 138 -3.16 -23.78 -11.20
CA LYS A 138 -2.11 -23.71 -12.22
C LYS A 138 -0.89 -22.90 -11.76
N LEU A 139 -0.98 -22.23 -10.62
CA LEU A 139 0.10 -21.42 -10.07
C LEU A 139 1.11 -22.32 -9.36
N THR A 140 2.38 -21.93 -9.43
CA THR A 140 3.42 -22.54 -8.59
C THR A 140 3.19 -22.18 -7.11
N PRO A 141 3.76 -22.93 -6.15
CA PRO A 141 3.66 -22.57 -4.73
C PRO A 141 4.11 -21.12 -4.43
N TYR A 142 5.18 -20.66 -5.08
CA TYR A 142 5.63 -19.27 -4.98
C TYR A 142 4.59 -18.28 -5.51
N GLU A 143 4.01 -18.53 -6.69
CA GLU A 143 3.02 -17.65 -7.31
C GLU A 143 1.70 -17.62 -6.53
N THR A 144 1.28 -18.73 -5.93
CA THR A 144 0.12 -18.81 -5.05
C THR A 144 0.31 -17.93 -3.82
N ASN A 145 1.48 -17.99 -3.18
CA ASN A 145 1.79 -17.14 -2.03
C ASN A 145 2.00 -15.66 -2.43
N LEU A 146 2.57 -15.40 -3.60
CA LEU A 146 2.61 -14.04 -4.17
C LEU A 146 1.20 -13.50 -4.40
N LEU A 147 0.28 -14.30 -4.95
CA LEU A 147 -1.13 -13.91 -5.13
C LEU A 147 -1.79 -13.54 -3.81
N LYS A 148 -1.61 -14.34 -2.75
CA LYS A 148 -2.09 -14.02 -1.39
C LYS A 148 -1.52 -12.70 -0.90
N HIS A 149 -0.23 -12.45 -1.12
CA HIS A 149 0.40 -11.18 -0.75
C HIS A 149 -0.22 -9.99 -1.50
N VAL A 150 -0.39 -10.09 -2.83
CA VAL A 150 -1.02 -9.02 -3.63
C VAL A 150 -2.48 -8.78 -3.22
N LEU A 151 -3.23 -9.85 -2.92
CA LEU A 151 -4.59 -9.74 -2.40
C LEU A 151 -4.63 -9.01 -1.05
N GLY A 152 -3.71 -9.32 -0.14
CA GLY A 152 -3.58 -8.59 1.12
C GLY A 152 -3.37 -7.09 0.93
N ILE A 153 -2.46 -6.70 0.02
CA ILE A 153 -2.23 -5.29 -0.34
C ILE A 153 -3.50 -4.65 -0.92
N TYR A 154 -4.20 -5.37 -1.81
CA TYR A 154 -5.47 -4.91 -2.37
C TYR A 154 -6.53 -4.68 -1.29
N TYR A 155 -6.70 -5.62 -0.35
CA TYR A 155 -7.67 -5.48 0.74
C TYR A 155 -7.32 -4.32 1.68
N ILE A 156 -6.04 -4.09 2.00
CA ILE A 156 -5.59 -2.90 2.74
C ILE A 156 -5.97 -1.62 2.00
N THR A 157 -5.74 -1.57 0.68
CA THR A 157 -6.10 -0.41 -0.17
C THR A 157 -7.62 -0.16 -0.18
N LYS A 158 -8.42 -1.21 0.02
CA LYS A 158 -9.89 -1.13 0.15
C LYS A 158 -10.38 -0.96 1.59
N GLN A 159 -9.47 -0.83 2.56
CA GLN A 159 -9.78 -0.72 3.98
C GLN A 159 -10.48 -1.98 4.54
N GLU A 160 -10.35 -3.12 3.87
CA GLU A 160 -10.87 -4.43 4.28
C GLU A 160 -9.83 -5.18 5.13
N TYR A 161 -9.40 -4.57 6.24
CA TYR A 161 -8.22 -5.02 7.01
C TYR A 161 -8.32 -6.43 7.58
N LEU A 162 -9.52 -6.86 8.03
CA LEU A 162 -9.72 -8.23 8.55
C LEU A 162 -9.47 -9.28 7.46
N LYS A 163 -10.00 -9.07 6.25
CA LYS A 163 -9.75 -9.96 5.11
C LYS A 163 -8.28 -9.95 4.69
N ALA A 164 -7.63 -8.79 4.78
CA ALA A 164 -6.20 -8.69 4.53
C ALA A 164 -5.41 -9.59 5.49
N ILE A 165 -5.72 -9.55 6.79
CA ILE A 165 -5.10 -10.39 7.82
C ILE A 165 -5.36 -11.87 7.55
N GLU A 166 -6.62 -12.25 7.34
CA GLU A 166 -7.02 -13.63 7.03
C GLU A 166 -6.25 -14.18 5.84
N THR A 167 -6.11 -13.38 4.78
CA THR A 167 -5.39 -13.79 3.56
C THR A 167 -3.88 -13.88 3.81
N LEU A 168 -3.26 -12.83 4.37
CA LEU A 168 -1.81 -12.74 4.53
C LEU A 168 -1.26 -13.78 5.51
N LYS A 169 -2.03 -14.19 6.54
CA LYS A 169 -1.62 -15.24 7.48
C LYS A 169 -1.53 -16.64 6.85
N THR A 170 -2.14 -16.86 5.69
CA THR A 170 -2.07 -18.14 4.97
C THR A 170 -0.85 -18.27 4.05
N ILE A 171 0.03 -17.26 4.05
CA ILE A 171 1.29 -17.32 3.32
C ILE A 171 2.22 -18.33 3.98
N GLN A 172 2.77 -19.25 3.18
CA GLN A 172 3.73 -20.26 3.60
C GLN A 172 5.15 -19.76 3.34
N ASN A 173 5.95 -19.67 4.39
CA ASN A 173 7.31 -19.11 4.32
C ASN A 173 8.28 -20.02 3.57
N GLU A 174 8.03 -21.33 3.59
CA GLU A 174 8.85 -22.34 2.92
C GLU A 174 8.86 -22.12 1.40
N ASP A 175 7.74 -21.65 0.87
CA ASP A 175 7.50 -21.45 -0.56
C ASP A 175 7.59 -19.97 -0.99
N TYR A 176 7.64 -19.02 -0.04
CA TYR A 176 7.59 -17.58 -0.31
C TYR A 176 8.66 -16.80 0.47
N ILE A 177 9.81 -16.63 -0.18
CA ILE A 177 11.01 -16.00 0.37
C ILE A 177 10.96 -14.46 0.46
N ASN A 178 9.78 -13.83 0.29
CA ASN A 178 9.64 -12.38 0.42
C ASN A 178 8.84 -12.01 1.69
N PRO A 179 9.51 -11.76 2.82
CA PRO A 179 8.87 -11.46 4.10
C PRO A 179 8.32 -10.02 4.19
N GLU A 180 8.33 -9.23 3.11
CA GLU A 180 7.68 -7.90 3.08
C GLU A 180 6.20 -7.97 3.48
N TYR A 181 5.53 -9.10 3.27
CA TYR A 181 4.13 -9.28 3.67
C TYR A 181 3.90 -9.07 5.17
N TYR A 182 4.93 -9.24 6.01
CA TYR A 182 4.86 -8.88 7.43
C TYR A 182 4.61 -7.39 7.65
N TYR A 183 5.15 -6.51 6.81
CA TYR A 183 4.86 -5.09 6.88
C TYR A 183 3.37 -4.80 6.63
N HIS A 184 2.78 -5.49 5.65
CA HIS A 184 1.35 -5.36 5.34
C HIS A 184 0.47 -5.95 6.45
N LEU A 185 0.88 -7.06 7.08
CA LEU A 185 0.22 -7.57 8.30
C LEU A 185 0.28 -6.54 9.43
N ALA A 186 1.44 -5.93 9.67
CA ALA A 186 1.62 -4.93 10.71
C ALA A 186 0.70 -3.72 10.51
N ILE A 187 0.57 -3.22 9.27
CA ILE A 187 -0.38 -2.14 8.94
C ILE A 187 -1.81 -2.57 9.26
N ALA A 188 -2.22 -3.76 8.81
CA ALA A 188 -3.59 -4.22 9.02
C ALA A 188 -3.90 -4.39 10.53
N TYR A 189 -2.96 -4.95 11.30
CA TYR A 189 -3.09 -5.09 12.75
C TYR A 189 -3.12 -3.76 13.49
N HIS A 190 -2.32 -2.79 13.05
CA HIS A 190 -2.35 -1.44 13.61
C HIS A 190 -3.75 -0.81 13.44
N THR A 191 -4.33 -0.92 12.24
CA THR A 191 -5.64 -0.31 11.96
C THR A 191 -6.79 -0.95 12.74
N ILE A 192 -6.72 -2.26 13.01
CA ILE A 192 -7.69 -2.95 13.88
C ILE A 192 -7.37 -2.83 15.38
N GLN A 193 -6.44 -1.95 15.76
CA GLN A 193 -6.05 -1.68 17.15
C GLN A 193 -5.52 -2.92 17.90
N SER A 194 -4.70 -3.73 17.23
CA SER A 194 -3.96 -4.84 17.85
C SER A 194 -2.47 -4.50 17.98
N PRO A 195 -2.08 -3.67 18.98
CA PRO A 195 -0.74 -3.10 19.07
C PRO A 195 0.37 -4.16 19.21
N VAL A 196 0.12 -5.23 19.98
CA VAL A 196 1.10 -6.31 20.18
C VAL A 196 1.43 -7.02 18.87
N LEU A 197 0.41 -7.38 18.08
CA LEU A 197 0.60 -8.05 16.79
C LEU A 197 1.18 -7.09 15.75
N ALA A 198 0.73 -5.84 15.74
CA ALA A 198 1.28 -4.81 14.88
C ALA A 198 2.78 -4.62 15.12
N TYR A 199 3.21 -4.53 16.40
CA TYR A 199 4.61 -4.44 16.78
C TYR A 199 5.40 -5.67 16.32
N TYR A 200 4.91 -6.88 16.63
CA TYR A 200 5.57 -8.14 16.28
C TYR A 200 5.84 -8.28 14.78
N TYR A 201 4.84 -7.98 13.94
CA TYR A 201 5.01 -8.08 12.49
C TYR A 201 5.82 -6.91 11.92
N ALA A 202 5.74 -5.71 12.52
CA ALA A 202 6.58 -4.59 12.13
C ALA A 202 8.05 -4.89 12.37
N GLU A 203 8.41 -5.48 13.52
CA GLU A 203 9.76 -5.91 13.86
C GLU A 203 10.32 -6.92 12.86
N LYS A 204 9.54 -7.94 12.48
CA LYS A 204 9.93 -8.89 11.43
C LYS A 204 10.23 -8.21 10.10
N SER A 205 9.36 -7.27 9.70
CA SER A 205 9.57 -6.53 8.45
C SER A 205 10.77 -5.57 8.53
N HIS A 206 11.02 -5.00 9.70
CA HIS A 206 12.16 -4.13 9.95
C HIS A 206 13.47 -4.88 9.73
N GLN A 207 13.63 -6.09 10.32
CA GLN A 207 14.81 -6.92 10.10
C GLN A 207 15.03 -7.20 8.61
N PHE A 208 13.99 -7.59 7.89
CA PHE A 208 14.07 -7.82 6.44
C PHE A 208 14.52 -6.58 5.66
N PHE A 209 13.97 -5.40 5.96
CA PHE A 209 14.38 -4.18 5.29
C PHE A 209 15.81 -3.78 5.64
N GLN A 210 16.28 -4.09 6.84
CA GLN A 210 17.70 -3.91 7.21
C GLN A 210 18.60 -4.84 6.41
N ASP A 211 18.26 -6.12 6.30
CA ASP A 211 19.05 -7.12 5.56
C ASP A 211 19.17 -6.75 4.07
N MET A 212 18.13 -6.14 3.50
CA MET A 212 18.15 -5.61 2.13
C MET A 212 18.81 -4.22 1.99
N ASN A 213 19.21 -3.57 3.08
CA ASN A 213 19.66 -2.17 3.08
C ASN A 213 18.62 -1.15 2.57
N ASN A 214 17.33 -1.47 2.72
CA ASN A 214 16.24 -0.56 2.39
C ASN A 214 15.93 0.37 3.57
N TYR A 215 16.84 1.30 3.87
CA TYR A 215 16.75 2.17 5.05
C TYR A 215 15.49 3.04 5.08
N LEU A 216 14.92 3.34 3.91
CA LEU A 216 13.64 4.04 3.79
C LEU A 216 12.49 3.22 4.38
N ARG A 217 12.41 1.92 4.08
CA ARG A 217 11.40 1.02 4.65
C ARG A 217 11.71 0.62 6.09
N VAL A 218 12.98 0.62 6.50
CA VAL A 218 13.37 0.49 7.92
C VAL A 218 12.74 1.61 8.75
N ILE A 219 12.80 2.86 8.28
CA ILE A 219 12.13 4.00 8.94
C ILE A 219 10.63 3.78 9.04
N ASP A 220 9.99 3.29 7.97
CA ASP A 220 8.54 3.05 7.97
C ASP A 220 8.14 1.96 8.98
N ALA A 221 8.89 0.86 9.06
CA ALA A 221 8.64 -0.23 9.99
C ALA A 221 8.92 0.18 11.46
N GLU A 222 10.03 0.88 11.72
CA GLU A 222 10.38 1.39 13.06
C GLU A 222 9.34 2.42 13.54
N MET A 223 8.87 3.30 12.65
CA MET A 223 7.79 4.23 12.97
C MET A 223 6.50 3.49 13.37
N LEU A 224 6.17 2.40 12.65
CA LEU A 224 5.02 1.58 12.96
C LEU A 224 5.16 0.89 14.32
N MET A 225 6.36 0.44 14.69
CA MET A 225 6.65 -0.11 16.03
C MET A 225 6.47 0.94 17.12
N ILE A 226 7.07 2.14 16.95
CA ILE A 226 7.03 3.21 17.95
C ILE A 226 5.58 3.61 18.29
N ILE A 227 4.71 3.75 17.28
CA ILE A 227 3.32 4.18 17.53
C ILE A 227 2.44 3.11 18.20
N GLN A 228 2.89 1.85 18.30
CA GLN A 228 2.16 0.83 19.06
C GLN A 228 2.48 0.86 20.55
N VAL A 229 3.60 1.46 20.95
CA VAL A 229 4.02 1.46 22.35
C VAL A 229 3.16 2.45 23.13
N GLU A 230 2.39 1.92 24.08
CA GLU A 230 1.67 2.75 25.04
C GLU A 230 2.67 3.31 26.05
N ASP A 231 2.70 4.65 26.16
CA ASP A 231 3.52 5.33 27.14
C ASP A 231 2.70 5.48 28.43
N ASP A 232 2.74 4.44 29.27
CA ASP A 232 2.09 4.49 30.58
C ASP A 232 2.84 5.39 31.58
N ASP A 233 4.06 5.87 31.27
CA ASP A 233 4.90 6.51 32.30
C ASP A 233 5.93 7.53 31.79
N GLY A 234 5.58 8.33 30.78
CA GLY A 234 6.38 9.48 30.36
C GLY A 234 7.78 9.13 29.85
N LYS A 235 8.00 7.93 29.31
CA LYS A 235 9.32 7.46 28.88
C LYS A 235 9.85 8.34 27.75
N GLU A 236 10.96 9.00 28.02
CA GLU A 236 11.67 9.85 27.07
C GLU A 236 12.25 9.05 25.90
N GLU A 237 12.32 7.73 26.03
CA GLU A 237 12.78 6.78 25.02
C GLU A 237 11.99 6.88 23.70
N ILE A 238 10.67 6.99 23.75
CA ILE A 238 9.82 7.12 22.54
C ILE A 238 10.15 8.39 21.78
N LEU A 239 10.31 9.51 22.50
CA LEU A 239 10.70 10.79 21.92
C LEU A 239 12.11 10.71 21.30
N GLN A 240 13.04 10.03 21.97
CA GLN A 240 14.39 9.81 21.44
C GLN A 240 14.38 8.95 20.17
N ARG A 241 13.56 7.90 20.10
CA ARG A 241 13.41 7.07 18.89
C ARG A 241 12.86 7.88 17.73
N PHE A 242 11.83 8.71 17.93
CA PHE A 242 11.35 9.63 16.88
C PHE A 242 12.43 10.61 16.43
N LYS A 243 13.18 11.23 17.36
CA LYS A 243 14.29 12.14 17.03
C LYS A 243 15.38 11.46 16.20
N LYS A 244 15.70 10.18 16.49
CA LYS A 244 16.63 9.37 15.68
C LYS A 244 16.09 9.15 14.26
N LEU A 245 14.80 8.81 14.13
CA LEU A 245 14.17 8.65 12.81
C LEU A 245 14.20 9.96 11.99
N ILE A 246 13.96 11.12 12.60
CA ILE A 246 14.05 12.42 11.91
C ILE A 246 15.46 12.62 11.34
N LYS A 247 16.50 12.37 12.14
CA LYS A 247 17.89 12.45 11.69
C LYS A 247 18.17 11.49 10.54
N SER A 248 17.67 10.25 10.61
CA SER A 248 17.81 9.28 9.52
C SER A 248 17.12 9.76 8.23
N CYS A 249 15.93 10.37 8.33
CA CYS A 249 15.26 10.95 7.17
C CYS A 249 16.06 12.10 6.55
N ASP A 250 16.71 12.93 7.37
CA ASP A 250 17.57 14.03 6.89
C ASP A 250 18.81 13.49 6.15
N LEU A 251 19.48 12.48 6.71
CA LEU A 251 20.63 11.84 6.07
C LEU A 251 20.28 11.18 4.73
N LEU A 252 19.07 10.64 4.61
CA LEU A 252 18.59 9.97 3.39
C LEU A 252 17.88 10.92 2.42
N ASN A 253 17.80 12.22 2.71
CA ASN A 253 17.02 13.19 1.94
C ASN A 253 15.58 12.72 1.67
N ALA A 254 14.88 12.24 2.71
CA ALA A 254 13.54 11.64 2.62
C ALA A 254 12.45 12.54 3.25
N PRO A 255 12.09 13.69 2.62
CA PRO A 255 11.18 14.67 3.21
C PRO A 255 9.78 14.10 3.46
N GLU A 256 9.28 13.22 2.59
CA GLU A 256 7.96 12.60 2.77
C GLU A 256 7.87 11.73 4.04
N ARG A 257 8.93 10.97 4.33
CA ARG A 257 9.03 10.16 5.55
C ARG A 257 9.26 11.04 6.76
N LYS A 258 10.14 12.05 6.66
CA LYS A 258 10.33 13.05 7.72
C LYS A 258 8.99 13.68 8.12
N ALA A 259 8.16 14.04 7.14
CA ALA A 259 6.85 14.62 7.38
C ALA A 259 5.93 13.68 8.18
N LYS A 260 5.94 12.36 7.88
CA LYS A 260 5.18 11.36 8.65
C LYS A 260 5.72 11.18 10.08
N VAL A 261 7.04 11.10 10.24
CA VAL A 261 7.70 10.99 11.56
C VAL A 261 7.36 12.21 12.42
N LEU A 262 7.47 13.42 11.87
CA LEU A 262 7.12 14.67 12.56
C LEU A 262 5.64 14.71 12.97
N HIS A 263 4.74 14.24 12.11
CA HIS A 263 3.32 14.15 12.43
C HIS A 263 3.07 13.22 13.64
N ASN A 264 3.68 12.04 13.64
CA ASN A 264 3.51 11.07 14.72
C ASN A 264 4.15 11.56 16.02
N LEU A 265 5.30 12.23 15.95
CA LEU A 265 5.91 12.90 17.10
C LEU A 265 5.01 14.02 17.65
N ALA A 266 4.37 14.80 16.79
CA ALA A 266 3.42 15.82 17.19
C ALA A 266 2.19 15.20 17.88
N ALA A 267 1.67 14.09 17.36
CA ALA A 267 0.58 13.33 17.98
C ALA A 267 0.98 12.79 19.36
N GLU A 268 2.23 12.37 19.53
CA GLU A 268 2.79 11.96 20.82
C GLU A 268 2.81 13.11 21.83
N TYR A 269 3.34 14.27 21.45
CA TYR A 269 3.31 15.46 22.30
C TYR A 269 1.87 15.90 22.64
N PHE A 270 0.95 15.80 21.68
CA PHE A 270 -0.47 16.10 21.89
C PHE A 270 -1.09 15.15 22.92
N ARG A 271 -0.83 13.83 22.86
CA ARG A 271 -1.28 12.86 23.87
C ARG A 271 -0.76 13.20 25.27
N ARG A 272 0.49 13.67 25.36
CA ARG A 272 1.11 14.15 26.61
C ARG A 272 0.65 15.54 27.05
N LYS A 273 -0.33 16.14 26.35
CA LYS A 273 -0.83 17.52 26.58
C LYS A 273 0.23 18.61 26.45
N ASN A 274 1.35 18.33 25.79
CA ASN A 274 2.37 19.33 25.45
C ASN A 274 1.99 19.97 24.10
N TYR A 275 1.02 20.86 24.17
CA TYR A 275 0.40 21.46 22.99
C TYR A 275 1.35 22.34 22.18
N GLU A 276 2.30 23.02 22.84
CA GLU A 276 3.28 23.89 22.17
C GLU A 276 4.18 23.09 21.23
N GLN A 277 4.78 21.99 21.72
CA GLN A 277 5.61 21.13 20.88
C GLN A 277 4.79 20.42 19.82
N ALA A 278 3.57 19.96 20.15
CA ALA A 278 2.67 19.35 19.18
C ALA A 278 2.38 20.29 18.01
N SER A 279 1.96 21.52 18.29
CA SER A 279 1.67 22.55 17.29
C SER A 279 2.89 22.84 16.42
N ARG A 280 4.08 22.99 17.03
CA ARG A 280 5.33 23.18 16.29
C ARG A 280 5.63 22.05 15.31
N PHE A 281 5.59 20.80 15.76
CA PHE A 281 5.93 19.64 14.92
C PHE A 281 4.86 19.34 13.86
N TYR A 282 3.58 19.58 14.15
CA TYR A 282 2.54 19.52 13.11
C TYR A 282 2.78 20.55 12.01
N LYS A 283 3.14 21.79 12.37
CA LYS A 283 3.46 22.84 11.40
C LYS A 283 4.69 22.49 10.55
N GLU A 284 5.73 21.93 11.17
CA GLU A 284 6.91 21.44 10.42
C GLU A 284 6.52 20.30 9.47
N SER A 285 5.72 19.33 9.94
CA SER A 285 5.19 18.24 9.10
C SER A 285 4.40 18.76 7.90
N MET A 286 3.54 19.75 8.09
CA MET A 286 2.76 20.38 7.01
C MET A 286 3.65 21.03 5.97
N SER A 287 4.74 21.69 6.39
CA SER A 287 5.64 22.41 5.47
C SER A 287 6.35 21.51 4.46
N LEU A 288 6.44 20.21 4.75
CA LEU A 288 7.06 19.19 3.90
C LEU A 288 6.06 18.45 2.99
N LYS A 289 4.78 18.84 3.01
CA LYS A 289 3.70 18.13 2.31
C LYS A 289 3.06 19.00 1.25
N ASP A 290 2.57 18.36 0.19
CA ASP A 290 1.73 19.03 -0.79
C ASP A 290 0.44 19.54 -0.14
N GLN A 291 0.14 20.83 -0.27
CA GLN A 291 -1.02 21.48 0.33
C GLN A 291 -2.34 20.92 -0.21
N GLY A 292 -2.33 20.34 -1.41
CA GLY A 292 -3.48 19.68 -2.00
C GLY A 292 -3.75 18.26 -1.50
N SER A 293 -2.93 17.72 -0.60
CA SER A 293 -2.96 16.29 -0.25
C SER A 293 -3.73 15.97 1.05
N PRO A 294 -4.34 14.77 1.17
CA PRO A 294 -4.94 14.30 2.43
C PRO A 294 -3.96 14.29 3.61
N VAL A 295 -2.68 13.98 3.36
CA VAL A 295 -1.66 13.93 4.42
C VAL A 295 -1.29 15.31 4.97
N TYR A 296 -1.47 16.38 4.17
CA TYR A 296 -1.37 17.76 4.65
C TYR A 296 -2.55 18.10 5.56
N LEU A 297 -3.78 17.78 5.12
CA LEU A 297 -5.00 18.01 5.91
C LEU A 297 -4.95 17.32 7.28
N LEU A 298 -4.39 16.11 7.34
CA LEU A 298 -4.15 15.40 8.60
C LEU A 298 -3.32 16.22 9.60
N SER A 299 -2.26 16.89 9.13
CA SER A 299 -1.37 17.67 10.01
C SER A 299 -1.92 19.05 10.30
N LEU A 300 -2.67 19.64 9.37
CA LEU A 300 -3.42 20.87 9.61
C LEU A 300 -4.48 20.67 10.69
N GLU A 301 -5.22 19.56 10.66
CA GLU A 301 -6.20 19.19 11.67
C GLU A 301 -5.55 19.09 13.06
N GLY A 302 -4.43 18.36 13.17
CA GLY A 302 -3.66 18.24 14.41
C GLY A 302 -3.07 19.58 14.89
N PHE A 303 -2.58 20.42 13.97
CA PHE A 303 -2.09 21.77 14.27
C PHE A 303 -3.19 22.66 14.86
N ILE A 304 -4.38 22.66 14.27
CA ILE A 304 -5.51 23.47 14.76
C ILE A 304 -5.94 22.98 16.13
N ARG A 305 -6.10 21.67 16.34
CA ARG A 305 -6.47 21.10 17.65
C ARG A 305 -5.46 21.43 18.73
N SER A 306 -4.17 21.16 18.47
CA SER A 306 -3.11 21.48 19.44
C SER A 306 -3.06 22.97 19.77
N SER A 307 -3.25 23.83 18.78
CA SER A 307 -3.24 25.28 18.99
C SER A 307 -4.47 25.78 19.74
N PHE A 308 -5.64 25.18 19.53
CA PHE A 308 -6.86 25.46 20.27
C PHE A 308 -6.74 25.01 21.73
N ASP A 309 -6.43 23.74 21.97
CA ASP A 309 -6.36 23.17 23.32
C ASP A 309 -5.25 23.83 24.17
N GLY A 310 -4.16 24.25 23.52
CA GLY A 310 -3.06 24.97 24.15
C GLY A 310 -3.24 26.49 24.27
N ASN A 311 -4.35 27.05 23.76
CA ASN A 311 -4.56 28.51 23.66
C ASN A 311 -3.38 29.27 23.00
N LEU A 312 -2.76 28.68 21.98
CA LEU A 312 -1.51 29.17 21.39
C LEU A 312 -1.72 30.25 20.32
N ILE A 313 -2.90 30.26 19.69
CA ILE A 313 -3.23 31.09 18.54
C ILE A 313 -4.62 31.67 18.77
N ASN A 314 -4.86 32.88 18.24
CA ASN A 314 -6.17 33.50 18.28
C ASN A 314 -7.22 32.63 17.56
N ASN A 315 -8.40 32.49 18.18
CA ASN A 315 -9.48 31.64 17.69
C ASN A 315 -9.97 32.02 16.28
N ASP A 316 -10.01 33.32 15.91
CA ASP A 316 -10.42 33.77 14.58
C ASP A 316 -9.44 33.27 13.50
N GLN A 317 -8.15 33.22 13.81
CA GLN A 317 -7.14 32.65 12.90
C GLN A 317 -7.32 31.14 12.75
N LEU A 318 -7.67 30.43 13.84
CA LEU A 318 -7.96 28.99 13.78
C LEU A 318 -9.20 28.70 12.94
N ILE A 319 -10.23 29.55 13.01
CA ILE A 319 -11.42 29.44 12.16
C ILE A 319 -11.04 29.58 10.69
N GLN A 320 -10.25 30.60 10.31
CA GLN A 320 -9.78 30.78 8.93
C GLN A 320 -8.99 29.58 8.43
N LEU A 321 -8.12 29.00 9.26
CA LEU A 321 -7.36 27.80 8.91
C LEU A 321 -8.27 26.57 8.72
N ALA A 322 -9.29 26.41 9.56
CA ALA A 322 -10.26 25.32 9.46
C ALA A 322 -11.14 25.46 8.21
N GLU A 323 -11.56 26.69 7.86
CA GLU A 323 -12.28 26.99 6.62
C GLU A 323 -11.44 26.66 5.39
N HIS A 324 -10.17 27.08 5.38
CA HIS A 324 -9.24 26.75 4.30
C HIS A 324 -9.04 25.24 4.16
N GLY A 325 -8.86 24.52 5.27
CA GLY A 325 -8.78 23.05 5.29
C GLY A 325 -10.04 22.40 4.72
N LEU A 326 -11.23 22.90 5.08
CA LEU A 326 -12.50 22.43 4.54
C LEU A 326 -12.62 22.68 3.02
N THR A 327 -12.16 23.83 2.53
CA THR A 327 -12.14 24.14 1.08
C THR A 327 -11.28 23.13 0.33
N ILE A 328 -10.07 22.85 0.83
CA ILE A 328 -9.17 21.86 0.21
C ILE A 328 -9.81 20.48 0.24
N ALA A 329 -10.32 20.03 1.39
CA ALA A 329 -10.96 18.72 1.56
C ALA A 329 -12.14 18.53 0.59
N THR A 330 -12.97 19.57 0.44
CA THR A 330 -14.09 19.59 -0.50
C THR A 330 -13.62 19.50 -1.96
N ARG A 331 -12.57 20.23 -2.33
CA ARG A 331 -11.99 20.21 -3.68
C ARG A 331 -11.47 18.82 -4.06
N ILE A 332 -10.78 18.14 -3.15
CA ILE A 332 -10.24 16.78 -3.38
C ILE A 332 -11.26 15.67 -3.09
N LYS A 333 -12.48 16.04 -2.65
CA LYS A 333 -13.58 15.13 -2.31
C LYS A 333 -13.21 14.12 -1.22
N ASP A 334 -12.37 14.52 -0.27
CA ASP A 334 -11.99 13.68 0.86
C ASP A 334 -13.03 13.82 1.98
N LEU A 335 -13.93 12.83 2.05
CA LEU A 335 -15.05 12.82 3.00
C LEU A 335 -14.57 12.87 4.45
N LEU A 336 -13.46 12.21 4.78
CA LEU A 336 -12.95 12.18 6.15
C LEU A 336 -12.66 13.61 6.63
N TYR A 337 -11.86 14.35 5.87
CA TYR A 337 -11.48 15.70 6.26
C TYR A 337 -12.61 16.71 6.13
N ILE A 338 -13.56 16.52 5.20
CA ILE A 338 -14.78 17.35 5.16
C ILE A 338 -15.53 17.27 6.50
N HIS A 339 -15.69 16.07 7.06
CA HIS A 339 -16.34 15.89 8.35
C HIS A 339 -15.50 16.43 9.52
N LEU A 340 -14.18 16.16 9.53
CA LEU A 340 -13.30 16.62 10.60
C LEU A 340 -13.20 18.16 10.66
N PHE A 341 -13.07 18.84 9.53
CA PHE A 341 -13.02 20.32 9.53
C PHE A 341 -14.38 20.95 9.87
N LYS A 342 -15.51 20.34 9.48
CA LYS A 342 -16.82 20.82 9.94
C LYS A 342 -16.98 20.70 11.45
N LEU A 343 -16.54 19.60 12.04
CA LEU A 343 -16.49 19.42 13.49
C LEU A 343 -15.58 20.48 14.15
N LEU A 344 -14.38 20.72 13.60
CA LEU A 344 -13.50 21.80 14.09
C LEU A 344 -14.17 23.16 14.04
N LEU A 345 -14.90 23.50 12.96
CA LEU A 345 -15.59 24.78 12.87
C LEU A 345 -16.68 24.93 13.93
N TYR A 346 -17.46 23.88 14.22
CA TYR A 346 -18.43 23.94 15.33
C TYR A 346 -17.74 24.10 16.69
N LEU A 347 -16.62 23.39 16.90
CA LEU A 347 -15.82 23.49 18.13
C LEU A 347 -15.28 24.91 18.33
N LEU A 348 -14.61 25.47 17.32
CA LEU A 348 -14.00 26.80 17.37
C LEU A 348 -15.04 27.92 17.50
N ASN A 349 -16.26 27.73 16.99
CA ASN A 349 -17.35 28.69 17.16
C ASN A 349 -18.15 28.48 18.46
N TYR A 350 -17.69 27.61 19.36
CA TYR A 350 -18.36 27.28 20.63
C TYR A 350 -19.81 26.80 20.46
N LYS A 351 -20.09 26.12 19.34
CA LYS A 351 -21.42 25.57 19.00
C LYS A 351 -21.53 24.12 19.45
N GLU A 352 -21.51 23.90 20.76
CA GLU A 352 -21.44 22.57 21.37
C GLU A 352 -22.61 21.67 20.95
N LYS A 353 -23.83 22.19 20.92
CA LYS A 353 -25.02 21.42 20.54
C LYS A 353 -24.95 20.96 19.08
N GLU A 354 -24.62 21.87 18.17
CA GLU A 354 -24.50 21.57 16.74
C GLU A 354 -23.33 20.63 16.45
N TYR A 355 -22.23 20.77 17.20
CA TYR A 355 -21.09 19.86 17.13
C TYR A 355 -21.52 18.42 17.40
N HIS A 356 -22.19 18.15 18.53
CA HIS A 356 -22.57 16.80 18.93
C HIS A 356 -23.68 16.24 18.03
N GLN A 357 -24.64 17.07 17.61
CA GLN A 357 -25.64 16.67 16.61
C GLN A 357 -25.00 16.27 15.28
N TYR A 358 -24.02 17.04 14.80
CA TYR A 358 -23.29 16.72 13.57
C TYR A 358 -22.44 15.45 13.73
N LEU A 359 -21.78 15.29 14.88
CA LEU A 359 -20.98 14.12 15.23
C LEU A 359 -21.83 12.85 15.18
N SER A 360 -22.98 12.85 15.85
CA SER A 360 -23.89 11.71 15.91
C SER A 360 -24.54 11.40 14.56
N ASN A 361 -25.08 12.40 13.87
CA ASN A 361 -25.96 12.17 12.71
C ASN A 361 -25.21 12.05 11.38
N LYS A 362 -23.98 12.54 11.29
CA LYS A 362 -23.23 12.63 10.03
C LYS A 362 -21.83 12.04 10.11
N ALA A 363 -21.01 12.50 11.05
CA ALA A 363 -19.61 12.10 11.09
C ALA A 363 -19.43 10.64 11.55
N LEU A 364 -20.06 10.24 12.66
CA LEU A 364 -19.97 8.87 13.18
C LEU A 364 -20.46 7.80 12.18
N PRO A 365 -21.63 7.96 11.50
CA PRO A 365 -22.03 7.03 10.44
C PRO A 365 -21.00 6.90 9.31
N MET A 366 -20.39 8.02 8.88
CA MET A 366 -19.34 8.00 7.86
C MET A 366 -18.08 7.27 8.37
N PHE A 367 -17.68 7.51 9.62
CA PHE A 367 -16.55 6.81 10.23
C PHE A 367 -16.78 5.30 10.30
N SER A 368 -17.98 4.89 10.69
CA SER A 368 -18.40 3.47 10.75
C SER A 368 -18.40 2.82 9.37
N ASN A 369 -18.99 3.47 8.37
CA ASN A 369 -19.02 2.94 7.00
C ASN A 369 -17.62 2.81 6.38
N SER A 370 -16.68 3.67 6.79
CA SER A 370 -15.31 3.67 6.30
C SER A 370 -14.35 2.85 7.17
N GLY A 371 -14.79 2.31 8.31
CA GLY A 371 -13.93 1.51 9.19
C GLY A 371 -12.86 2.30 9.95
N TYR A 372 -13.06 3.60 10.22
CA TYR A 372 -12.12 4.41 11.00
C TYR A 372 -12.24 4.13 12.52
N ASN A 373 -11.86 2.93 12.95
CA ASN A 373 -12.07 2.40 14.31
C ASN A 373 -11.66 3.36 15.44
N TYR A 374 -10.53 4.06 15.28
CA TYR A 374 -10.08 5.05 16.26
C TYR A 374 -11.07 6.20 16.43
N LEU A 375 -11.53 6.78 15.32
CA LEU A 375 -12.51 7.87 15.33
C LEU A 375 -13.88 7.40 15.81
N ILE A 376 -14.28 6.17 15.48
CA ILE A 376 -15.53 5.56 15.97
C ILE A 376 -15.49 5.48 17.50
N LYS A 377 -14.45 4.86 18.08
CA LYS A 377 -14.31 4.70 19.53
C LYS A 377 -14.25 6.04 20.26
N ARG A 378 -13.46 6.99 19.72
CA ARG A 378 -13.37 8.35 20.25
C ARG A 378 -14.74 9.07 20.23
N SER A 379 -15.42 9.05 19.08
CA SER A 379 -16.70 9.75 18.90
C SER A 379 -17.79 9.18 19.81
N LYS A 380 -17.87 7.84 19.95
CA LYS A 380 -18.81 7.18 20.86
C LYS A 380 -18.55 7.59 22.32
N LYS A 381 -17.29 7.62 22.75
CA LYS A 381 -16.92 8.07 24.11
C LYS A 381 -17.29 9.54 24.34
N GLU A 382 -17.05 10.40 23.35
CA GLU A 382 -17.37 11.83 23.40
C GLU A 382 -18.89 12.07 23.51
N LEU A 383 -19.68 11.40 22.66
CA LEU A 383 -21.15 11.44 22.71
C LEU A 383 -21.70 10.90 24.03
N PHE A 384 -21.14 9.80 24.54
CA PHE A 384 -21.51 9.26 25.85
C PHE A 384 -21.36 10.30 26.97
N HIS A 385 -20.21 10.97 27.03
CA HIS A 385 -19.97 12.02 28.03
C HIS A 385 -20.92 13.21 27.86
N TYR A 386 -21.14 13.66 26.62
CA TYR A 386 -22.07 14.76 26.34
C TYR A 386 -23.52 14.43 26.74
N TYR A 387 -24.03 13.26 26.35
CA TYR A 387 -25.39 12.85 26.70
C TYR A 387 -25.57 12.65 28.20
N SER A 388 -24.57 12.08 28.88
CA SER A 388 -24.58 11.93 30.34
C SER A 388 -24.64 13.29 31.05
N ASN A 389 -23.83 14.27 30.60
CA ASN A 389 -23.79 15.61 31.20
C ASN A 389 -25.08 16.41 30.95
N ASN A 390 -25.81 16.10 29.87
CA ASN A 390 -27.08 16.76 29.50
C ASN A 390 -28.33 15.98 29.98
N ASN A 391 -28.18 14.95 30.81
CA ASN A 391 -29.26 14.08 31.30
C ASN A 391 -30.07 13.36 30.20
N LEU A 392 -29.44 13.08 29.06
CA LEU A 392 -30.00 12.30 27.95
C LEU A 392 -29.63 10.81 28.16
N LEU A 393 -30.32 10.16 29.09
CA LEU A 393 -29.94 8.84 29.62
C LEU A 393 -30.10 7.71 28.60
N ASP A 394 -31.12 7.75 27.75
CA ASP A 394 -31.37 6.70 26.75
C ASP A 394 -30.28 6.70 25.69
N GLU A 395 -29.91 7.88 25.18
CA GLU A 395 -28.82 8.03 24.20
C GLU A 395 -27.44 7.72 24.82
N ALA A 396 -27.24 8.05 26.10
CA ALA A 396 -26.03 7.65 26.83
C ALA A 396 -25.92 6.12 26.97
N LEU A 397 -27.03 5.44 27.30
CA LEU A 397 -27.08 3.97 27.39
C LEU A 397 -26.84 3.30 26.03
N GLU A 398 -27.38 3.86 24.94
CA GLU A 398 -27.12 3.39 23.59
C GLU A 398 -25.61 3.47 23.27
N MET A 399 -24.98 4.62 23.53
CA MET A 399 -23.54 4.80 23.29
C MET A 399 -22.69 3.87 24.18
N ALA A 400 -23.09 3.61 25.43
CA ALA A 400 -22.41 2.69 26.33
C ALA A 400 -22.46 1.24 25.81
N ASN A 401 -23.64 0.77 25.37
CA ASN A 401 -23.79 -0.56 24.76
C ASN A 401 -22.93 -0.70 23.49
N LEU A 402 -22.87 0.35 22.67
CA LEU A 402 -22.02 0.40 21.48
C LEU A 402 -20.52 0.47 21.78
N LEU A 403 -20.10 0.81 23.00
CA LEU A 403 -18.70 0.80 23.43
C LEU A 403 -18.29 -0.56 24.01
N ILE A 404 -19.21 -1.24 24.71
CA ILE A 404 -18.97 -2.55 25.33
C ILE A 404 -18.95 -3.67 24.28
N ASN A 405 -19.79 -3.57 23.24
CA ASN A 405 -19.94 -4.60 22.21
C ASN A 405 -19.10 -4.33 20.93
N ALA A 406 -18.13 -3.41 20.98
CA ALA A 406 -17.35 -2.96 19.82
C ALA A 406 -15.98 -3.65 19.68
#